data_AF-A0A7Y5VI54-F1
#
_entry.id   AF-A0A7Y5VI54-F1
#
_cell.length_a   1.000
_cell.length_b   1.000
_cell.length_c   1.000
_cell.angle_alpha   90.00
_cell.angle_beta   90.00
_cell.angle_gamma   90.00
#
_symmetry.space_group_name_H-M   'P 1'
#
loop_
_entity.id
_entity.type
_entity.pdbx_description
1 polymer ?
#
loop_
_entity_poly.entity_id
_entity_poly.type
_entity_poly.pdbx_seq_one_letter_code
_entity_poly.pdbx_strand_id
1 'polypeptide(L)'
;FGEVAYYSIAATVVTLLAGSFGAIFGAMGSTAAVIHARGDRAGLGKMVVGATRMGTVMLLATGLPLIVFAHPLIRVWVDAQYAANGAILLQVLVAANIIRMTVTPYVLAMIGSGEQRRVILTPFLEGVSNLIFSVLLARSFGAIGVAAGTMIGSLVGLGGNLFYNMRRTTEIQMSISEYFFSALLRPSLCFLPIGLAAAVWRFLPANLIAVRFACGAIATAISLGMLWRFALQPEERTKLMATIRGRLGREIAPS
;
A
#
# COMPACT_ATOMS: atom_id res chain seq x y z
N PHE A 1 -10.58 -5.44 28.23
CA PHE A 1 -9.38 -4.56 28.21
C PHE A 1 -8.25 -5.09 27.32
N GLY A 2 -7.94 -6.41 27.29
CA GLY A 2 -6.88 -6.96 26.42
C GLY A 2 -7.06 -6.72 24.92
N GLU A 3 -8.29 -6.75 24.39
CA GLU A 3 -8.55 -6.48 22.97
C GLU A 3 -8.18 -5.05 22.52
N VAL A 4 -8.36 -4.07 23.41
CA VAL A 4 -7.99 -2.68 23.14
C VAL A 4 -6.47 -2.55 23.02
N ALA A 5 -5.71 -3.30 23.83
CA ALA A 5 -4.26 -3.35 23.73
C ALA A 5 -3.79 -3.96 22.41
N TYR A 6 -4.36 -5.11 21.99
CA TYR A 6 -4.03 -5.73 20.69
C TYR A 6 -4.29 -4.78 19.53
N TYR A 7 -5.44 -4.09 19.55
CA TYR A 7 -5.81 -3.14 18.52
C TYR A 7 -4.86 -1.94 18.49
N SER A 8 -4.50 -1.38 19.65
CA SER A 8 -3.58 -0.24 19.74
C SER A 8 -2.19 -0.58 19.19
N ILE A 9 -1.66 -1.77 19.48
CA ILE A 9 -0.38 -2.27 18.96
C ILE A 9 -0.40 -2.29 17.43
N ALA A 10 -1.45 -2.87 16.85
CA ALA A 10 -1.63 -2.93 15.40
C ALA A 10 -1.79 -1.53 14.77
N ALA A 11 -2.56 -0.66 15.41
CA ALA A 11 -2.81 0.70 14.94
C ALA A 11 -1.54 1.55 14.91
N THR A 12 -0.62 1.38 15.87
CA THR A 12 0.68 2.08 15.87
C THR A 12 1.52 1.72 14.63
N VAL A 13 1.61 0.44 14.29
CA VAL A 13 2.36 -0.02 13.11
C VAL A 13 1.73 0.52 11.82
N VAL A 14 0.40 0.52 11.75
CA VAL A 14 -0.34 1.10 10.62
C VAL A 14 -0.11 2.61 10.51
N THR A 15 -0.05 3.32 11.63
CA THR A 15 0.22 4.76 11.66
C THR A 15 1.63 5.06 11.15
N LEU A 16 2.62 4.24 11.50
CA LEU A 16 3.98 4.36 10.97
C LEU A 16 4.02 4.15 9.45
N LEU A 17 3.32 3.12 8.96
CA LEU A 17 3.18 2.86 7.52
C LEU A 17 2.54 4.07 6.82
N ALA A 18 1.48 4.62 7.40
CA ALA A 18 0.75 5.75 6.84
C ALA A 18 1.59 7.03 6.83
N GLY A 19 2.34 7.30 7.91
CA GLY A 19 3.22 8.45 8.03
C GLY A 19 4.37 8.39 7.01
N SER A 20 4.99 7.22 6.85
CA SER A 20 6.04 7.01 5.85
C SER A 20 5.55 7.28 4.43
N PHE A 21 4.37 6.76 4.09
CA PHE A 21 3.75 6.98 2.80
C PHE A 21 3.38 8.47 2.60
N GLY A 22 2.78 9.09 3.61
CA GLY A 22 2.44 10.51 3.60
C GLY A 22 3.65 11.42 3.40
N ALA A 23 4.80 11.10 4.00
CA ALA A 23 6.03 11.87 3.83
C ALA A 23 6.54 11.88 2.37
N ILE A 24 6.38 10.76 1.65
CA ILE A 24 6.82 10.65 0.25
C ILE A 24 5.84 11.35 -0.70
N PHE A 25 4.54 11.20 -0.47
CA PHE A 25 3.51 11.72 -1.38
C PHE A 25 2.97 13.09 -0.99
N GLY A 26 3.35 13.66 0.16
CA GLY A 26 2.83 14.93 0.66
C GLY A 26 3.07 16.12 -0.29
N ALA A 27 4.18 16.11 -1.04
CA ALA A 27 4.50 17.14 -2.04
C ALA A 27 3.77 16.96 -3.39
N MET A 28 2.98 15.89 -3.55
CA MET A 28 2.32 15.62 -4.83
C MET A 28 1.20 16.62 -5.14
N GLY A 29 0.50 17.14 -4.12
CA GLY A 29 -0.59 18.11 -4.32
C GLY A 29 -0.14 19.40 -4.99
N SER A 30 1.03 19.93 -4.63
CA SER A 30 1.59 21.13 -5.28
C SER A 30 2.06 20.85 -6.71
N THR A 31 2.65 19.68 -6.94
CA THR A 31 3.03 19.24 -8.30
C THR A 31 1.80 19.13 -9.21
N ALA A 32 0.71 18.56 -8.68
CA ALA A 32 -0.57 18.48 -9.39
C ALA A 32 -1.13 19.86 -9.76
N ALA A 33 -1.09 20.82 -8.82
CA ALA A 33 -1.54 22.19 -9.08
C ALA A 33 -0.74 22.86 -10.21
N VAL A 34 0.59 22.68 -10.24
CA VAL A 34 1.44 23.24 -11.30
C VAL A 34 1.14 22.64 -12.67
N ILE A 35 0.94 21.31 -12.75
CA ILE A 35 0.58 20.64 -14.01
C ILE A 35 -0.81 21.09 -14.47
N HIS A 36 -1.76 21.18 -13.54
CA HIS A 36 -3.13 21.64 -13.82
C HIS A 36 -3.16 23.09 -14.32
N ALA A 37 -2.39 24.00 -13.71
CA ALA A 37 -2.29 25.40 -14.14
C ALA A 37 -1.75 25.56 -15.58
N ARG A 38 -1.02 24.57 -16.10
CA ARG A 38 -0.56 24.52 -17.49
C ARG A 38 -1.60 23.95 -18.46
N GLY A 39 -2.76 23.53 -17.97
CA GLY A 39 -3.78 22.84 -18.75
C GLY A 39 -3.40 21.42 -19.18
N ASP A 40 -2.32 20.85 -18.63
CA ASP A 40 -1.80 19.55 -19.05
C ASP A 40 -2.51 18.38 -18.34
N ARG A 41 -3.75 18.11 -18.77
CA ARG A 41 -4.58 17.03 -18.23
C ARG A 41 -3.98 15.64 -18.42
N ALA A 42 -3.26 15.42 -19.52
CA ALA A 42 -2.58 14.17 -19.82
C ALA A 42 -1.35 13.95 -18.93
N GLY A 43 -0.57 15.00 -18.69
CA GLY A 43 0.53 15.00 -17.72
C GLY A 43 0.04 14.70 -16.31
N LEU A 44 -1.11 15.26 -15.92
CA LEU A 44 -1.73 14.99 -14.62
C LEU A 44 -2.14 13.52 -14.48
N GLY A 45 -2.74 12.94 -15.52
CA GLY A 45 -3.05 11.51 -15.58
C GLY A 45 -1.81 10.61 -15.47
N LYS A 46 -0.75 10.92 -16.23
CA LYS A 46 0.53 10.19 -16.15
C LYS A 46 1.14 10.26 -14.76
N MET A 47 1.12 11.44 -14.13
CA MET A 47 1.60 11.61 -12.76
C MET A 47 0.81 10.73 -11.78
N VAL A 48 -0.51 10.71 -11.86
CA VAL A 48 -1.36 9.89 -10.99
C VAL A 48 -1.07 8.40 -11.16
N VAL A 49 -1.00 7.89 -12.40
CA VAL A 49 -0.71 6.47 -12.67
C VAL A 49 0.70 6.11 -12.18
N GLY A 50 1.71 6.94 -12.47
CA GLY A 50 3.08 6.70 -12.03
C GLY A 50 3.24 6.74 -10.51
N ALA A 51 2.67 7.75 -9.85
CA ALA A 51 2.69 7.89 -8.40
C ALA A 51 1.93 6.74 -7.71
N THR A 52 0.78 6.33 -8.25
CA THR A 52 0.02 5.17 -7.73
C THR A 52 0.81 3.88 -7.89
N ARG A 53 1.49 3.68 -9.01
CA ARG A 53 2.33 2.50 -9.25
C ARG A 53 3.46 2.42 -8.23
N MET A 54 4.23 3.51 -8.08
CA MET A 54 5.33 3.59 -7.12
C MET A 54 4.83 3.49 -5.68
N GLY A 55 3.69 4.10 -5.38
CA GLY A 55 3.04 4.00 -4.08
C GLY A 55 2.60 2.58 -3.75
N THR A 56 2.04 1.85 -4.72
CA THR A 56 1.67 0.44 -4.55
C THR A 56 2.89 -0.43 -4.30
N VAL A 57 3.98 -0.22 -5.05
CA VAL A 57 5.26 -0.92 -4.82
C VAL A 57 5.76 -0.66 -3.40
N MET A 58 5.77 0.60 -2.96
CA MET A 58 6.22 0.98 -1.62
C MET A 58 5.35 0.35 -0.53
N LEU A 59 4.02 0.44 -0.66
CA LEU A 59 3.06 -0.11 0.30
C LEU A 59 3.17 -1.63 0.40
N LEU A 60 3.38 -2.33 -0.72
CA LEU A 60 3.58 -3.77 -0.70
C LEU A 60 4.96 -4.17 -0.15
N ALA A 61 6.02 -3.44 -0.54
CA ALA A 61 7.38 -3.69 -0.04
C ALA A 61 7.49 -3.50 1.48
N THR A 62 6.75 -2.54 2.04
CA THR A 62 6.76 -2.26 3.49
C THR A 62 5.67 -3.05 4.23
N GLY A 63 4.49 -3.22 3.64
CA GLY A 63 3.35 -3.86 4.27
C GLY A 63 3.35 -5.39 4.23
N LEU A 64 3.85 -6.02 3.17
CA LEU A 64 3.90 -7.49 3.10
C LEU A 64 4.78 -8.11 4.19
N PRO A 65 5.99 -7.59 4.50
CA PRO A 65 6.76 -8.08 5.64
C PRO A 65 5.98 -7.99 6.95
N LEU A 66 5.23 -6.89 7.18
CA LEU A 66 4.41 -6.73 8.38
C LEU A 66 3.28 -7.77 8.46
N ILE A 67 2.69 -8.15 7.32
CA ILE A 67 1.67 -9.21 7.24
C ILE A 67 2.30 -10.59 7.50
N VAL A 68 3.39 -10.92 6.81
CA VAL A 68 4.04 -12.23 6.87
C VAL A 68 4.65 -12.48 8.25
N PHE A 69 5.30 -11.48 8.82
CA PHE A 69 5.99 -11.57 10.11
C PHE A 69 5.17 -11.00 11.27
N ALA A 70 3.85 -10.80 11.12
CA ALA A 70 3.00 -10.20 12.15
C ALA A 70 3.14 -10.89 13.52
N HIS A 71 3.06 -12.23 13.54
CA HIS A 71 3.16 -13.03 14.77
C HIS A 71 4.55 -12.93 15.44
N PRO A 72 5.67 -13.24 14.75
CA PRO A 72 6.98 -13.09 15.37
C PRO A 72 7.30 -11.64 15.75
N LEU A 73 6.84 -10.65 14.97
CA LEU A 73 7.01 -9.23 15.27
C LEU A 73 6.37 -8.88 16.61
N ILE A 74 5.08 -9.21 16.81
CA ILE A 74 4.37 -8.88 18.05
C ILE A 74 4.92 -9.69 19.23
N ARG A 75 5.29 -10.95 19.01
CA ARG A 75 5.89 -11.79 20.06
C ARG A 75 7.20 -11.20 20.61
N VAL A 76 8.04 -10.65 19.73
CA VAL A 76 9.35 -10.07 20.11
C VAL A 76 9.19 -8.64 20.63
N TRP A 77 8.30 -7.85 20.03
CA TRP A 77 8.13 -6.44 20.35
C TRP A 77 7.32 -6.21 21.63
N VAL A 78 6.23 -6.96 21.82
CA VAL A 78 5.30 -6.77 22.93
C VAL A 78 5.47 -7.89 23.92
N ASP A 79 4.89 -9.06 23.64
CA ASP A 79 5.01 -10.28 24.43
C ASP A 79 4.30 -11.43 23.69
N ALA A 80 4.67 -12.68 24.01
CA ALA A 80 4.07 -13.88 23.42
C ALA A 80 2.55 -13.98 23.66
N GLN A 81 2.04 -13.47 24.78
CA GLN A 81 0.60 -13.50 25.10
C GLN A 81 -0.25 -12.62 24.15
N TYR A 82 0.37 -11.64 23.46
CA TYR A 82 -0.32 -10.76 22.50
C TYR A 82 -0.19 -11.25 21.04
N ALA A 83 0.67 -12.24 20.79
CA ALA A 83 1.08 -12.59 19.44
C ALA A 83 -0.03 -13.19 18.57
N ALA A 84 -0.88 -14.07 19.10
CA ALA A 84 -1.90 -14.76 18.32
C ALA A 84 -3.00 -13.79 17.82
N ASN A 85 -3.67 -13.11 18.75
CA ASN A 85 -4.78 -12.19 18.43
C ASN A 85 -4.29 -10.88 17.81
N GLY A 86 -3.16 -10.35 18.29
CA GLY A 86 -2.56 -9.13 17.76
C GLY A 86 -2.07 -9.30 16.31
N ALA A 87 -1.57 -10.49 15.94
CA ALA A 87 -1.08 -10.72 14.57
C ALA A 87 -2.20 -10.67 13.55
N ILE A 88 -3.35 -11.28 13.84
CA ILE A 88 -4.50 -11.26 12.94
C ILE A 88 -5.00 -9.83 12.76
N LEU A 89 -5.11 -9.07 13.86
CA LEU A 89 -5.49 -7.66 13.80
C LEU A 89 -4.52 -6.82 12.97
N LEU A 90 -3.22 -7.00 13.19
CA LEU A 90 -2.19 -6.31 12.42
C LEU A 90 -2.27 -6.66 10.93
N GLN A 91 -2.42 -7.94 10.59
CA GLN A 91 -2.53 -8.39 9.20
C GLN A 91 -3.72 -7.75 8.49
N VAL A 92 -4.91 -7.78 9.12
CA VAL A 92 -6.13 -7.23 8.53
C VAL A 92 -6.02 -5.71 8.39
N LEU A 93 -5.55 -5.01 9.42
CA LEU A 93 -5.44 -3.55 9.38
C LEU A 93 -4.37 -3.06 8.39
N VAL A 94 -3.23 -3.75 8.28
CA VAL A 94 -2.21 -3.42 7.28
C VAL A 94 -2.76 -3.64 5.87
N ALA A 95 -3.41 -4.78 5.61
CA ALA A 95 -4.01 -5.04 4.31
C ALA A 95 -5.08 -3.99 3.93
N ALA A 96 -5.96 -3.64 4.88
CA ALA A 96 -6.96 -2.60 4.70
C ALA A 96 -6.33 -1.23 4.37
N ASN A 97 -5.23 -0.88 5.03
CA ASN A 97 -4.55 0.38 4.78
C ASN A 97 -3.77 0.40 3.48
N ILE A 98 -3.16 -0.71 3.05
CA ILE A 98 -2.56 -0.82 1.72
C ILE A 98 -3.62 -0.47 0.65
N ILE A 99 -4.80 -1.10 0.73
CA ILE A 99 -5.91 -0.85 -0.21
C ILE A 99 -6.30 0.62 -0.20
N ARG A 100 -6.61 1.18 0.97
CA ARG A 100 -7.02 2.58 1.14
C ARG A 100 -5.99 3.55 0.56
N MET A 101 -4.71 3.33 0.86
CA MET A 101 -3.65 4.29 0.54
C MET A 101 -3.25 4.27 -0.93
N THR A 102 -3.53 3.21 -1.68
CA THR A 102 -3.28 3.17 -3.14
C THR A 102 -3.99 4.30 -3.90
N VAL A 103 -5.11 4.79 -3.40
CA VAL A 103 -5.91 5.84 -4.06
C VAL A 103 -5.39 7.26 -3.73
N THR A 104 -4.52 7.41 -2.73
CA THR A 104 -4.01 8.71 -2.27
C THR A 104 -3.48 9.61 -3.39
N PRO A 105 -2.67 9.12 -4.35
CA PRO A 105 -2.16 9.96 -5.43
C PRO A 105 -3.27 10.58 -6.30
N TYR A 106 -4.36 9.84 -6.55
CA TYR A 106 -5.52 10.35 -7.26
C TYR A 106 -6.25 11.44 -6.46
N VAL A 107 -6.46 11.23 -5.16
CA VAL A 107 -7.11 12.21 -4.28
C VAL A 107 -6.27 13.50 -4.19
N LEU A 108 -4.95 13.37 -4.04
CA LEU A 108 -4.05 14.53 -3.99
C LEU A 108 -4.04 15.30 -5.31
N ALA A 109 -4.12 14.62 -6.45
CA ALA A 109 -4.25 15.28 -7.75
C ALA A 109 -5.56 16.06 -7.86
N MET A 110 -6.68 15.48 -7.42
CA MET A 110 -7.99 16.14 -7.41
C MET A 110 -8.03 17.35 -6.46
N ILE A 111 -7.39 17.27 -5.29
CA ILE A 111 -7.24 18.42 -4.39
C ILE A 111 -6.37 19.49 -5.04
N GLY A 112 -5.22 19.10 -5.62
CA GLY A 112 -4.30 20.02 -6.29
C GLY A 112 -4.91 20.72 -7.50
N SER A 113 -5.85 20.09 -8.19
CA SER A 113 -6.60 20.70 -9.31
C SER A 113 -7.87 21.44 -8.88
N GLY A 114 -8.11 21.65 -7.58
CA GLY A 114 -9.30 22.35 -7.07
C GLY A 114 -10.61 21.54 -7.13
N GLU A 115 -10.55 20.27 -7.51
CA GLU A 115 -11.70 19.38 -7.71
C GLU A 115 -12.06 18.54 -6.46
N GLN A 116 -11.62 18.99 -5.29
CA GLN A 116 -11.85 18.29 -4.01
C GLN A 116 -13.32 17.94 -3.73
N ARG A 117 -14.27 18.78 -4.18
CA ARG A 117 -15.71 18.55 -3.99
C ARG A 117 -16.19 17.31 -4.74
N ARG A 118 -15.55 16.93 -5.85
CA ARG A 118 -15.95 15.75 -6.64
C ARG A 118 -15.53 14.43 -6.00
N VAL A 119 -14.55 14.45 -5.10
CA VAL A 119 -14.04 13.24 -4.44
C VAL A 119 -14.55 13.04 -3.01
N ILE A 120 -15.30 13.98 -2.45
CA ILE A 120 -15.74 13.93 -1.04
C ILE A 120 -16.71 12.78 -0.73
N LEU A 121 -17.48 12.32 -1.72
CA LEU A 121 -18.47 11.28 -1.52
C LEU A 121 -17.83 9.93 -1.17
N THR A 122 -16.67 9.61 -1.76
CA THR A 122 -16.06 8.29 -1.56
C THR A 122 -15.44 8.09 -0.18
N PRO A 123 -14.68 9.03 0.43
CA PRO A 123 -14.30 8.94 1.84
C PRO A 123 -15.50 8.88 2.78
N PHE A 124 -16.61 9.57 2.45
CA PHE A 124 -17.82 9.50 3.25
C PHE A 124 -18.42 8.09 3.23
N LEU A 125 -18.58 7.48 2.04
CA LEU A 125 -19.07 6.12 1.91
C LEU A 125 -18.12 5.09 2.54
N GLU A 126 -16.82 5.26 2.41
CA GLU A 126 -15.80 4.47 3.09
C GLU A 126 -15.97 4.55 4.62
N GLY A 127 -16.10 5.76 5.17
CA GLY A 127 -16.27 5.95 6.61
C GLY A 127 -17.58 5.38 7.15
N VAL A 128 -18.70 5.60 6.44
CA VAL A 128 -20.02 5.06 6.82
C VAL A 128 -20.03 3.54 6.75
N SER A 129 -19.53 2.94 5.66
CA SER A 129 -19.44 1.49 5.54
C SER A 129 -18.51 0.89 6.59
N ASN A 130 -17.33 1.49 6.83
CA ASN A 130 -16.43 1.08 7.89
C ASN A 130 -17.14 1.06 9.24
N LEU A 131 -17.82 2.15 9.62
CA LEU A 131 -18.51 2.25 10.90
C LEU A 131 -19.62 1.21 11.05
N ILE A 132 -20.49 1.08 10.03
CA ILE A 132 -21.60 0.13 10.05
C ILE A 132 -21.07 -1.30 10.22
N PHE A 133 -20.14 -1.72 9.35
CA PHE A 133 -19.60 -3.08 9.42
C PHE A 133 -18.76 -3.32 10.66
N SER A 134 -18.03 -2.32 11.15
CA SER A 134 -17.30 -2.42 12.42
C SER A 134 -18.26 -2.68 13.58
N VAL A 135 -19.37 -1.94 13.68
CA VAL A 135 -20.35 -2.13 14.77
C VAL A 135 -21.05 -3.48 14.66
N LEU A 136 -21.47 -3.88 13.44
CA LEU A 136 -22.15 -5.16 13.22
C LEU A 136 -21.24 -6.35 13.53
N LEU A 137 -20.01 -6.34 13.00
CA LEU A 137 -19.06 -7.45 13.15
C LEU A 137 -18.41 -7.47 14.54
N ALA A 138 -18.23 -6.33 15.20
CA ALA A 138 -17.68 -6.30 16.57
C ALA A 138 -18.56 -7.02 17.57
N ARG A 139 -19.89 -7.05 17.36
CA ARG A 139 -20.82 -7.79 18.22
C ARG A 139 -20.56 -9.29 18.23
N SER A 140 -20.09 -9.85 17.11
CA SER A 140 -19.86 -11.29 16.95
C SER A 140 -18.38 -11.68 17.01
N PHE A 141 -17.47 -10.77 16.63
CA PHE A 141 -16.04 -11.06 16.44
C PHE A 141 -15.11 -10.11 17.22
N GLY A 142 -15.63 -9.27 18.11
CA GLY A 142 -14.82 -8.34 18.93
C GLY A 142 -13.96 -7.39 18.09
N ALA A 143 -12.73 -7.13 18.53
CA ALA A 143 -11.79 -6.27 17.81
C ALA A 143 -11.48 -6.72 16.37
N ILE A 144 -11.53 -8.03 16.07
CA ILE A 144 -11.33 -8.53 14.70
C ILE A 144 -12.46 -8.05 13.79
N GLY A 145 -13.69 -7.96 14.32
CA GLY A 145 -14.83 -7.39 13.62
C GLY A 145 -14.62 -5.92 13.23
N VAL A 146 -13.99 -5.13 14.10
CA VAL A 146 -13.63 -3.73 13.81
C VAL A 146 -12.58 -3.65 12.69
N ALA A 147 -11.55 -4.51 12.74
CA ALA A 147 -10.55 -4.56 11.67
C ALA A 147 -11.15 -4.99 10.33
N ALA A 148 -12.08 -5.95 10.34
CA ALA A 148 -12.82 -6.37 9.15
C ALA A 148 -13.71 -5.24 8.60
N GLY A 149 -14.38 -4.46 9.46
CA GLY A 149 -15.09 -3.25 9.05
C GLY A 149 -14.20 -2.24 8.35
N THR A 150 -12.97 -2.05 8.86
CA THR A 150 -11.96 -1.21 8.20
C THR A 150 -11.58 -1.74 6.81
N MET A 151 -11.37 -3.05 6.67
CA MET A 151 -11.10 -3.68 5.37
C MET A 151 -12.24 -3.48 4.37
N ILE A 152 -13.48 -3.66 4.80
CA ILE A 152 -14.66 -3.46 3.95
C ILE A 152 -14.76 -2.00 3.54
N GLY A 153 -14.57 -1.06 4.47
CA GLY A 153 -14.55 0.38 4.18
C GLY A 153 -13.51 0.73 3.12
N SER A 154 -12.27 0.25 3.27
CA SER A 154 -11.21 0.49 2.28
C SER A 154 -11.57 -0.03 0.89
N LEU A 155 -12.23 -1.19 0.79
CA LEU A 155 -12.69 -1.75 -0.48
C LEU A 155 -13.81 -0.89 -1.10
N VAL A 156 -14.74 -0.40 -0.28
CA VAL A 156 -15.78 0.55 -0.72
C VAL A 156 -15.15 1.85 -1.21
N GLY A 157 -14.15 2.37 -0.51
CA GLY A 157 -13.39 3.56 -0.90
C GLY A 157 -12.67 3.39 -2.24
N LEU A 158 -11.93 2.29 -2.42
CA LEU A 158 -11.26 1.97 -3.67
C LEU A 158 -12.26 1.79 -4.82
N GLY A 159 -13.30 0.99 -4.62
CA GLY A 159 -14.35 0.75 -5.60
C GLY A 159 -15.08 2.04 -5.99
N GLY A 160 -15.44 2.87 -5.00
CA GLY A 160 -16.04 4.17 -5.24
C GLY A 160 -15.15 5.09 -6.09
N ASN A 161 -13.84 5.10 -5.84
CA ASN A 161 -12.95 5.91 -6.67
C ASN A 161 -12.86 5.39 -8.11
N LEU A 162 -12.70 4.08 -8.30
CA LEU A 162 -12.59 3.46 -9.63
C LEU A 162 -13.89 3.59 -10.45
N PHE A 163 -15.04 3.30 -9.83
CA PHE A 163 -16.31 3.19 -10.54
C PHE A 163 -17.15 4.47 -10.51
N TYR A 164 -16.97 5.35 -9.53
CA TYR A 164 -17.76 6.57 -9.40
C TYR A 164 -16.95 7.84 -9.73
N ASN A 165 -15.83 8.08 -9.05
CA ASN A 165 -15.09 9.35 -9.19
C ASN A 165 -14.33 9.43 -10.51
N MET A 166 -13.53 8.42 -10.84
CA MET A 166 -12.67 8.44 -12.03
C MET A 166 -13.46 8.50 -13.33
N ARG A 167 -14.68 7.93 -13.36
CA ARG A 167 -15.60 8.03 -14.50
C ARG A 167 -16.16 9.44 -14.73
N ARG A 168 -16.23 10.26 -13.68
CA ARG A 168 -16.80 11.62 -13.71
C ARG A 168 -15.74 12.72 -13.74
N THR A 169 -14.47 12.34 -13.71
CA THR A 169 -13.35 13.28 -13.64
C THR A 169 -12.89 13.63 -15.05
N THR A 170 -12.98 14.92 -15.38
CA THR A 170 -12.58 15.45 -16.70
C THR A 170 -11.20 16.09 -16.67
N GLU A 171 -10.73 16.53 -15.50
CA GLU A 171 -9.44 17.23 -15.35
C GLU A 171 -8.22 16.32 -15.39
N ILE A 172 -8.41 15.02 -15.15
CA ILE A 172 -7.35 14.02 -15.16
C ILE A 172 -7.61 13.09 -16.35
N GLN A 173 -6.84 13.26 -17.42
CA GLN A 173 -6.99 12.42 -18.60
C GLN A 173 -6.22 11.11 -18.38
N MET A 174 -6.92 10.08 -17.92
CA MET A 174 -6.38 8.73 -17.76
C MET A 174 -7.45 7.67 -17.99
N SER A 175 -7.05 6.50 -18.47
CA SER A 175 -7.96 5.35 -18.53
C SER A 175 -8.04 4.65 -17.18
N ILE A 176 -9.25 4.29 -16.74
CA ILE A 176 -9.45 3.48 -15.52
C ILE A 176 -8.79 2.12 -15.67
N SER A 177 -8.80 1.53 -16.88
CA SER A 177 -8.11 0.27 -17.13
C SER A 177 -6.60 0.44 -16.99
N GLU A 178 -6.05 1.52 -17.52
CA GLU A 178 -4.62 1.82 -17.37
C GLU A 178 -4.26 2.00 -15.90
N TYR A 179 -5.05 2.77 -15.14
CA TYR A 179 -4.85 2.95 -13.71
C TYR A 179 -4.88 1.60 -12.96
N PHE A 180 -5.93 0.81 -13.16
CA PHE A 180 -6.09 -0.47 -12.45
C PHE A 180 -5.01 -1.49 -12.84
N PHE A 181 -4.79 -1.71 -14.14
CA PHE A 181 -3.85 -2.74 -14.59
C PHE A 181 -2.39 -2.30 -14.40
N SER A 182 -2.03 -1.07 -14.77
CA SER A 182 -0.64 -0.62 -14.74
C SER A 182 -0.19 -0.16 -13.35
N ALA A 183 -1.07 0.44 -12.56
CA ALA A 183 -0.70 1.01 -11.26
C ALA A 183 -1.02 0.11 -10.07
N LEU A 184 -2.07 -0.73 -10.14
CA LEU A 184 -2.47 -1.59 -9.01
C LEU A 184 -2.13 -3.06 -9.26
N LEU A 185 -2.70 -3.66 -10.31
CA LEU A 185 -2.62 -5.09 -10.54
C LEU A 185 -1.19 -5.53 -10.86
N ARG A 186 -0.53 -4.90 -11.84
CA ARG A 186 0.81 -5.31 -12.28
C ARG A 186 1.85 -5.23 -11.16
N PRO A 187 1.94 -4.16 -10.34
CA PRO A 187 2.80 -4.16 -9.16
C PRO A 187 2.43 -5.25 -8.16
N SER A 188 1.13 -5.43 -7.87
CA SER A 188 0.66 -6.47 -6.95
C SER A 188 1.05 -7.89 -7.40
N LEU A 189 0.96 -8.17 -8.70
CA LEU A 189 1.40 -9.44 -9.29
C LEU A 189 2.90 -9.68 -9.12
N CYS A 190 3.73 -8.63 -9.11
CA CYS A 190 5.16 -8.76 -8.88
C CYS A 190 5.51 -9.22 -7.45
N PHE A 191 4.60 -9.04 -6.49
CA PHE A 191 4.78 -9.50 -5.11
C PHE A 191 4.12 -10.85 -4.82
N LEU A 192 3.43 -11.46 -5.79
CA LEU A 192 2.86 -12.81 -5.64
C LEU A 192 3.88 -13.86 -5.19
N PRO A 193 5.12 -13.91 -5.69
CA PRO A 193 6.09 -14.91 -5.24
C PRO A 193 6.35 -14.84 -3.73
N ILE A 194 6.44 -13.63 -3.16
CA ILE A 194 6.61 -13.43 -1.71
C ILE A 194 5.37 -13.93 -0.95
N GLY A 195 4.16 -13.59 -1.43
CA GLY A 195 2.92 -14.06 -0.82
C GLY A 195 2.79 -15.60 -0.84
N LEU A 196 3.16 -16.23 -1.96
CA LEU A 196 3.16 -17.69 -2.10
C LEU A 196 4.21 -18.35 -1.20
N ALA A 197 5.43 -17.80 -1.14
CA ALA A 197 6.47 -18.31 -0.25
C ALA A 197 6.02 -18.23 1.23
N ALA A 198 5.36 -17.13 1.62
CA ALA A 198 4.80 -16.99 2.96
C ALA A 198 3.65 -17.98 3.23
N ALA A 199 2.83 -18.32 2.23
CA ALA A 199 1.81 -19.35 2.37
C ALA A 199 2.45 -20.75 2.54
N VAL A 200 3.46 -21.08 1.73
CA VAL A 200 4.22 -22.34 1.83
C VAL A 200 4.92 -22.47 3.17
N TRP A 201 5.47 -21.38 3.72
CA TRP A 201 6.10 -21.36 5.04
C TRP A 201 5.21 -21.89 6.17
N ARG A 202 3.88 -21.75 6.06
CA ARG A 202 2.91 -22.25 7.06
C ARG A 202 2.85 -23.78 7.09
N PHE A 203 3.19 -24.44 5.99
CA PHE A 203 3.16 -25.90 5.86
C PHE A 203 4.54 -26.54 6.09
N LEU A 204 5.62 -25.76 6.05
CA LEU A 204 6.97 -26.28 6.29
C LEU A 204 7.20 -26.52 7.79
N PRO A 205 7.83 -27.65 8.19
CA PRO A 205 8.26 -27.89 9.57
C PRO A 205 9.15 -26.78 10.15
N ALA A 206 9.04 -26.52 11.45
CA ALA A 206 9.77 -25.44 12.13
C ALA A 206 11.29 -25.65 12.19
N ASN A 207 11.76 -26.90 12.13
CA ASN A 207 13.17 -27.27 12.13
C ASN A 207 13.87 -26.97 10.79
N LEU A 208 13.13 -26.72 9.70
CA LEU A 208 13.70 -26.42 8.38
C LEU A 208 13.94 -24.91 8.18
N ILE A 209 14.65 -24.30 9.12
CA ILE A 209 14.90 -22.84 9.14
C ILE A 209 15.64 -22.39 7.88
N ALA A 210 16.69 -23.12 7.48
CA ALA A 210 17.46 -22.81 6.28
C ALA A 210 16.62 -22.85 5.00
N VAL A 211 15.71 -23.83 4.87
CA VAL A 211 14.80 -23.94 3.72
C VAL A 211 13.82 -22.77 3.69
N ARG A 212 13.28 -22.36 4.85
CA ARG A 212 12.41 -21.19 4.94
C ARG A 212 13.12 -19.92 4.46
N PHE A 213 14.32 -19.64 4.97
CA PHE A 213 15.11 -18.49 4.53
C PHE A 213 15.46 -18.54 3.04
N ALA A 214 15.87 -19.71 2.52
CA ALA A 214 16.15 -19.88 1.11
C ALA A 214 14.91 -19.59 0.24
N CYS A 215 13.75 -20.15 0.57
CA CYS A 215 12.50 -19.88 -0.15
C CYS A 215 12.13 -18.39 -0.12
N GLY A 216 12.28 -17.72 1.02
CA GLY A 216 12.02 -16.28 1.16
C GLY A 216 12.98 -15.42 0.33
N ALA A 217 14.27 -15.75 0.35
CA ALA A 217 15.30 -15.06 -0.44
C ALA A 217 15.05 -15.22 -1.94
N ILE A 218 14.74 -16.43 -2.40
CA ILE A 218 14.41 -16.72 -3.80
C ILE A 218 13.16 -15.95 -4.22
N ALA A 219 12.08 -15.99 -3.42
CA ALA A 219 10.85 -15.27 -3.70
C ALA A 219 11.06 -13.75 -3.77
N THR A 220 11.93 -13.21 -2.90
CA THR A 220 12.31 -11.80 -2.92
C THR A 220 13.10 -11.46 -4.18
N ALA A 221 14.09 -12.27 -4.55
CA ALA A 221 14.88 -12.07 -5.78
C ALA A 221 14.00 -12.11 -7.04
N ILE A 222 13.06 -13.07 -7.12
CA ILE A 222 12.09 -13.15 -8.22
C ILE A 222 11.22 -11.89 -8.24
N SER A 223 10.68 -11.47 -7.08
CA SER A 223 9.83 -10.28 -6.99
C SER A 223 10.58 -9.01 -7.40
N LEU A 224 11.84 -8.85 -6.98
CA LEU A 224 12.70 -7.75 -7.41
C LEU A 224 12.96 -7.77 -8.92
N GLY A 225 13.23 -8.95 -9.50
CA GLY A 225 13.37 -9.11 -10.95
C GLY A 225 12.09 -8.76 -11.71
N MET A 226 10.93 -9.16 -11.18
CA MET A 226 9.62 -8.81 -11.74
C MET A 226 9.34 -7.31 -11.63
N LEU A 227 9.61 -6.69 -10.48
CA LEU A 227 9.48 -5.24 -10.30
C LEU A 227 10.38 -4.47 -11.27
N TRP A 228 11.64 -4.90 -11.40
CA TRP A 228 12.59 -4.33 -12.34
C TRP A 228 12.07 -4.41 -13.77
N ARG A 229 11.56 -5.56 -14.20
CA ARG A 229 11.12 -5.79 -15.59
C ARG A 229 9.74 -5.21 -15.91
N PHE A 230 8.81 -5.24 -14.96
CA PHE A 230 7.39 -4.98 -15.21
C PHE A 230 6.82 -3.76 -14.50
N ALA A 231 7.27 -3.43 -13.28
CA ALA A 231 6.73 -2.28 -12.55
C ALA A 231 7.48 -0.98 -12.90
N LEU A 232 8.81 -1.01 -13.00
CA LEU A 232 9.60 0.18 -13.30
C LEU A 232 9.55 0.52 -14.80
N GLN A 233 9.13 1.74 -15.12
CA GLN A 233 9.21 2.31 -16.48
C GLN A 233 10.67 2.57 -16.88
N PRO A 234 10.99 2.59 -18.19
CA PRO A 234 12.36 2.80 -18.67
C PRO A 234 13.00 4.08 -18.11
N GLU A 235 12.26 5.18 -18.05
CA GLU A 235 12.70 6.46 -17.51
C GLU A 235 13.06 6.38 -16.01
N GLU A 236 12.27 5.62 -15.24
CA GLU A 236 12.51 5.38 -13.82
C GLU A 236 13.77 4.52 -13.60
N ARG A 237 13.98 3.50 -14.44
CA ARG A 237 15.20 2.68 -14.40
C ARG A 237 16.43 3.53 -14.68
N THR A 238 16.38 4.39 -15.69
CA THR A 238 17.51 5.26 -16.06
C THR A 238 17.83 6.24 -14.93
N LYS A 239 16.82 6.88 -14.32
CA LYS A 239 17.02 7.77 -13.16
C LYS A 239 17.60 7.04 -11.95
N LEU A 240 17.09 5.83 -11.67
CA LEU A 240 17.56 5.01 -10.57
C LEU A 240 19.02 4.56 -10.79
N MET A 241 19.36 4.07 -11.99
CA MET A 241 20.73 3.71 -12.38
C MET A 241 21.67 4.91 -12.32
N ALA A 242 21.24 6.09 -12.77
CA ALA A 242 22.05 7.30 -12.67
C ALA A 242 22.34 7.68 -11.21
N THR A 243 21.36 7.53 -10.32
CA THR A 243 21.53 7.81 -8.89
C THR A 243 22.46 6.80 -8.22
N ILE A 244 22.29 5.51 -8.51
CA ILE A 244 23.13 4.42 -7.99
C ILE A 244 24.58 4.62 -8.46
N ARG A 245 24.78 4.86 -9.75
CA ARG A 245 26.10 5.10 -10.33
C ARG A 245 26.75 6.37 -9.78
N GLY A 246 25.97 7.43 -9.54
CA GLY A 246 26.45 8.67 -8.92
C GLY A 246 26.88 8.48 -7.46
N ARG A 247 26.24 7.59 -6.70
CA ARG A 247 26.65 7.26 -5.32
C ARG A 247 27.87 6.36 -5.27
N LEU A 248 27.90 5.30 -6.07
CA LEU A 248 29.07 4.42 -6.22
C LEU A 248 30.30 5.18 -6.75
N GLY A 249 30.12 6.12 -7.68
CA GLY A 249 31.20 6.96 -8.18
C GLY A 249 31.75 7.95 -7.14
N ARG A 250 30.96 8.34 -6.13
CA ARG A 250 31.42 9.17 -5.00
C ARG A 250 32.17 8.37 -3.93
N GLU A 251 31.89 7.07 -3.78
CA GLU A 251 32.62 6.19 -2.86
C GLU A 251 33.97 5.71 -3.42
N ILE A 252 34.17 5.77 -4.74
CA ILE A 252 35.40 5.30 -5.42
C ILE A 252 36.40 6.45 -5.71
N ALA A 253 36.01 7.72 -5.53
CA ALA A 253 36.94 8.84 -5.64
C ALA A 253 37.77 8.95 -4.35
N PRO A 254 39.09 8.69 -4.36
CA PRO A 254 39.93 8.92 -3.19
C PRO A 254 39.99 10.43 -2.92
N SER A 255 39.86 10.79 -1.65
CA SER A 255 40.14 12.12 -1.11
C SER A 255 41.58 12.55 -1.38
#